data_AF-A0A4Z1SST5-F1
#
_entry.id   AF-A0A4Z1SST5-F1
#
_cell.length_a   1.000
_cell.length_b   1.000
_cell.length_c   1.000
_cell.angle_alpha   90.00
_cell.angle_beta   90.00
_cell.angle_gamma   90.00
#
_symmetry.space_group_name_H-M   'P 1'
#
loop_
_entity.id
_entity.type
_entity.pdbx_description
1 polymer ?
#
loop_
_entity_poly.entity_id
_entity_poly.type
_entity_poly.pdbx_seq_one_letter_code
_entity_poly.pdbx_strand_id
1 'polypeptide(L)'
;MSDPRRKQTPQRHVTTKTRLMRAAEVNNLELVQELLDEEAGCILRRTLTALMLAARRGFYDAVRYLVPYEAGIVTTHGTALIQAARAGHHKCLHPLREELGKTDDEGRTALMHAAQQGRLKCIDPLLSEVGLQDLLGRTALMYAAELVHPLAPQIVGKLLKEARVQDNIGNSALFYATVETAPLLLPYEAGLQNIHEETALMLAARLGKADLVHILLKEAGVITSTGTALTAALFHRRTDCLEMLIIESELELLPLLHRAVLTRSADDITLLPDSPTYAFFGITAYDCAAAIGWKKGLENPWKKEDAD
;
A
#
# COMPACT_ATOMS: atom_id res chain seq x y z
N MET A 1 -36.43 5.00 1.95
CA MET A 1 -37.34 6.03 1.41
C MET A 1 -36.64 6.70 0.23
N SER A 2 -37.22 6.65 -0.96
CA SER A 2 -36.72 7.32 -2.17
C SER A 2 -36.90 8.84 -2.05
N ASP A 3 -35.85 9.64 -2.32
CA ASP A 3 -35.95 11.11 -2.35
C ASP A 3 -36.96 11.53 -3.45
N PRO A 4 -38.03 12.27 -3.12
CA PRO A 4 -39.04 12.74 -4.08
C PRO A 4 -38.50 13.67 -5.18
N ARG A 5 -37.23 14.08 -5.12
CA ARG A 5 -36.54 14.87 -6.17
C ARG A 5 -35.76 14.04 -7.19
N ARG A 6 -35.72 12.71 -7.07
CA ARG A 6 -35.04 11.85 -8.06
C ARG A 6 -35.84 11.75 -9.36
N LYS A 7 -35.27 12.30 -10.43
CA LYS A 7 -35.67 11.95 -11.80
C LYS A 7 -34.77 10.79 -12.23
N GLN A 8 -35.08 9.56 -11.81
CA GLN A 8 -34.32 8.40 -12.30
C GLN A 8 -34.56 8.27 -13.81
N THR A 9 -33.56 8.64 -14.60
CA THR A 9 -33.59 8.48 -16.05
C THR A 9 -33.12 7.07 -16.43
N PRO A 10 -33.70 6.47 -17.48
CA PRO A 10 -33.26 5.15 -17.94
C PRO A 10 -31.81 5.21 -18.42
N GLN A 11 -30.99 4.29 -17.93
CA GLN A 11 -29.58 4.22 -18.30
C GLN A 11 -29.43 3.80 -19.77
N ARG A 12 -28.66 4.56 -20.54
CA ARG A 12 -28.42 4.30 -21.98
C ARG A 12 -26.93 4.21 -22.25
N HIS A 13 -26.48 3.15 -22.91
CA HIS A 13 -25.07 3.03 -23.29
C HIS A 13 -24.78 3.76 -24.60
N VAL A 14 -23.74 4.58 -24.60
CA VAL A 14 -23.30 5.35 -25.76
C VAL A 14 -21.83 5.09 -26.06
N THR A 15 -21.46 5.09 -27.35
CA THR A 15 -20.08 4.83 -27.81
C THR A 15 -19.24 6.12 -27.90
N THR A 16 -19.92 7.25 -28.14
CA THR A 16 -19.37 8.60 -28.23
C THR A 16 -19.89 9.48 -27.10
N LYS A 17 -19.08 10.48 -26.72
CA LYS A 17 -19.45 11.44 -25.67
C LYS A 17 -20.67 12.26 -26.11
N THR A 18 -21.73 12.29 -25.29
CA THR A 18 -22.95 13.05 -25.57
C THR A 18 -22.73 14.56 -25.40
N ARG A 19 -23.71 15.39 -25.78
CA ARG A 19 -23.60 16.85 -25.63
C ARG A 19 -23.56 17.25 -24.15
N LEU A 20 -24.40 16.64 -23.31
CA LEU A 20 -24.46 16.82 -21.85
C LEU A 20 -23.12 16.45 -21.20
N MET A 21 -22.50 15.34 -21.61
CA MET A 21 -21.18 14.96 -21.12
C MET A 21 -20.08 15.96 -21.50
N ARG A 22 -20.14 16.54 -22.70
CA ARG A 22 -19.20 17.62 -23.10
C ARG A 22 -19.47 18.88 -22.30
N ALA A 23 -20.73 19.27 -22.12
CA ALA A 23 -21.14 20.43 -21.32
C ALA A 23 -20.65 20.32 -19.88
N ALA A 24 -20.86 19.16 -19.25
CA ALA A 24 -20.41 18.86 -17.90
C ALA A 24 -18.88 18.87 -17.76
N GLU A 25 -18.15 18.42 -18.78
CA GLU A 25 -16.67 18.43 -18.77
C GLU A 25 -16.04 19.82 -18.94
N VAL A 26 -16.79 20.80 -19.46
CA VAL A 26 -16.30 22.19 -19.62
C VAL A 26 -17.02 23.19 -18.71
N ASN A 27 -17.86 22.70 -17.79
CA ASN A 27 -18.68 23.50 -16.87
C ASN A 27 -19.63 24.50 -17.57
N ASN A 28 -20.19 24.14 -18.72
CA ASN A 28 -21.23 24.94 -19.38
C ASN A 28 -22.58 24.62 -18.71
N LEU A 29 -22.97 25.42 -17.72
CA LEU A 29 -24.13 25.15 -16.86
C LEU A 29 -25.45 25.32 -17.61
N GLU A 30 -25.52 26.28 -18.53
CA GLU A 30 -26.69 26.51 -19.38
C GLU A 30 -26.98 25.26 -20.21
N LEU A 31 -25.97 24.76 -20.92
CA LEU A 31 -26.11 23.56 -21.75
C LEU A 31 -26.30 22.30 -20.92
N VAL A 32 -25.76 22.23 -19.70
CA VAL A 32 -26.07 21.15 -18.76
C VAL A 32 -27.56 21.13 -18.49
N GLN A 33 -28.15 22.26 -18.06
CA GLN A 33 -29.57 22.35 -17.71
C GLN A 33 -30.49 22.02 -18.89
N GLU A 34 -30.18 22.55 -20.08
CA GLU A 34 -30.97 22.33 -21.30
C GLU A 34 -31.04 20.84 -21.69
N LEU A 35 -29.98 20.07 -21.45
CA LEU A 35 -29.87 18.69 -21.93
C LEU A 35 -30.22 17.61 -20.88
N LEU A 36 -30.57 17.99 -19.66
CA LEU A 36 -30.85 17.06 -18.56
C LEU A 36 -31.99 16.08 -18.90
N ASP A 37 -33.09 16.59 -19.44
CA ASP A 37 -34.28 15.75 -19.69
C ASP A 37 -34.08 14.80 -20.89
N GLU A 38 -33.11 15.06 -21.78
CA GLU A 38 -32.85 14.28 -22.99
C GLU A 38 -31.74 13.23 -22.81
N GLU A 39 -30.61 13.64 -22.22
CA GLU A 39 -29.37 12.87 -22.24
C GLU A 39 -28.92 12.35 -20.86
N ALA A 40 -29.56 12.76 -19.76
CA ALA A 40 -29.12 12.30 -18.44
C ALA A 40 -29.27 10.78 -18.31
N GLY A 41 -28.29 10.14 -17.66
CA GLY A 41 -28.23 8.68 -17.53
C GLY A 41 -27.54 7.98 -18.71
N CYS A 42 -27.02 8.74 -19.68
CA CYS A 42 -26.12 8.18 -20.68
C CYS A 42 -24.79 7.75 -20.05
N ILE A 43 -24.32 6.56 -20.42
CA ILE A 43 -23.07 5.97 -19.93
C ILE A 43 -22.14 5.74 -21.11
N LEU A 44 -21.05 6.51 -21.18
CA LEU A 44 -20.02 6.43 -22.20
C LEU A 44 -19.21 5.16 -22.01
N ARG A 45 -19.25 4.26 -22.99
CA ARG A 45 -18.46 3.01 -23.04
C ARG A 45 -18.51 2.20 -21.73
N ARG A 46 -19.61 2.29 -20.98
CA ARG A 46 -19.78 1.68 -19.64
C ARG A 46 -18.84 2.21 -18.54
N THR A 47 -18.15 3.33 -18.75
CA THR A 47 -17.15 3.86 -17.82
C THR A 47 -17.51 5.20 -17.19
N LEU A 48 -18.26 6.08 -17.86
CA LEU A 48 -18.44 7.46 -17.39
C LEU A 48 -19.82 8.02 -17.72
N THR A 49 -20.41 8.76 -16.80
CA THR A 49 -21.59 9.63 -17.02
C THR A 49 -21.19 11.11 -17.06
N ALA A 50 -22.14 12.01 -17.31
CA ALA A 50 -21.89 13.45 -17.25
C ALA A 50 -21.50 13.90 -15.81
N LEU A 51 -22.19 13.37 -14.80
CA LEU A 51 -21.92 13.62 -13.38
C LEU A 51 -20.50 13.17 -13.00
N MET A 52 -20.09 11.99 -13.45
CA MET A 52 -18.73 11.48 -13.20
C MET A 52 -17.65 12.38 -13.82
N LEU A 53 -17.90 12.92 -15.02
CA LEU A 53 -17.00 13.86 -15.68
C LEU A 53 -16.91 15.19 -14.93
N ALA A 54 -18.05 15.77 -14.51
CA ALA A 54 -18.08 17.00 -13.72
C ALA A 54 -17.38 16.82 -12.36
N ALA A 55 -17.65 15.71 -11.67
CA ALA A 55 -17.05 15.35 -10.38
C ALA A 55 -15.52 15.21 -10.49
N ARG A 56 -15.04 14.52 -11.54
CA ARG A 56 -13.60 14.37 -11.83
C ARG A 56 -12.90 15.70 -12.12
N ARG A 57 -13.61 16.69 -12.65
CA ARG A 57 -13.09 18.04 -12.93
C ARG A 57 -13.28 19.02 -11.78
N GLY A 58 -14.04 18.63 -10.75
CA GLY A 58 -14.30 19.46 -9.57
C GLY A 58 -15.32 20.58 -9.80
N PHE A 59 -16.16 20.45 -10.83
CA PHE A 59 -17.18 21.43 -11.16
C PHE A 59 -18.42 21.26 -10.28
N TYR A 60 -18.33 21.86 -9.09
CA TYR A 60 -19.33 21.75 -8.03
C TYR A 60 -20.76 22.06 -8.48
N ASP A 61 -20.95 23.15 -9.25
CA ASP A 61 -22.30 23.55 -9.68
C ASP A 61 -22.89 22.57 -10.70
N ALA A 62 -22.09 22.13 -11.68
CA ALA A 62 -22.49 21.08 -12.61
C ALA A 62 -22.84 19.77 -11.88
N VAL A 63 -22.03 19.38 -10.88
CA VAL A 63 -22.34 18.24 -10.00
C VAL A 63 -23.71 18.40 -9.35
N ARG A 64 -24.02 19.56 -8.78
CA ARG A 64 -25.33 19.81 -8.14
C ARG A 64 -26.51 19.68 -9.10
N TYR A 65 -26.38 20.14 -10.35
CA TYR A 65 -27.44 19.99 -11.36
C TYR A 65 -27.64 18.54 -11.80
N LEU A 66 -26.56 17.75 -11.84
CA LEU A 66 -26.57 16.38 -12.35
C LEU A 66 -26.95 15.33 -11.29
N VAL A 67 -26.71 15.61 -10.00
CA VAL A 67 -27.01 14.70 -8.87
C VAL A 67 -28.44 14.13 -8.91
N PRO A 68 -29.51 14.93 -9.10
CA PRO A 68 -30.88 14.42 -9.09
C PRO A 68 -31.20 13.37 -10.18
N TYR A 69 -30.36 13.28 -11.22
CA TYR A 69 -30.57 12.44 -12.39
C TYR A 69 -29.62 11.24 -12.41
N GLU A 70 -28.33 11.46 -12.10
CA GLU A 70 -27.29 10.46 -12.31
C GLU A 70 -26.66 9.92 -11.02
N ALA A 71 -26.97 10.49 -9.85
CA ALA A 71 -26.39 10.03 -8.60
C ALA A 71 -26.78 8.57 -8.33
N GLY A 72 -25.76 7.77 -8.05
CA GLY A 72 -25.86 6.37 -7.75
C GLY A 72 -25.76 5.42 -8.94
N ILE A 73 -25.56 5.93 -10.16
CA ILE A 73 -25.10 5.11 -11.28
C ILE A 73 -23.68 4.61 -10.97
N VAL A 74 -23.49 3.29 -11.03
CA VAL A 74 -22.19 2.65 -10.82
C VAL A 74 -21.68 2.16 -12.16
N THR A 75 -20.44 2.51 -12.48
CA THR A 75 -19.74 2.05 -13.70
C THR A 75 -18.55 1.19 -13.32
N THR A 76 -17.84 0.64 -14.30
CA THR A 76 -16.58 -0.08 -14.02
C THR A 76 -15.56 0.81 -13.32
N HIS A 77 -15.55 2.12 -13.59
CA HIS A 77 -14.65 3.06 -12.93
C HIS A 77 -15.21 3.60 -11.59
N GLY A 78 -16.29 3.00 -11.10
CA GLY A 78 -16.98 3.40 -9.88
C GLY A 78 -18.02 4.50 -10.09
N THR A 79 -18.25 5.28 -9.05
CA THR A 79 -19.27 6.33 -8.95
C THR A 79 -18.69 7.73 -9.18
N ALA A 80 -19.53 8.76 -9.23
CA ALA A 80 -19.06 10.14 -9.29
C ALA A 80 -18.28 10.54 -8.03
N LEU A 81 -18.66 10.01 -6.85
CA LEU A 81 -17.94 10.20 -5.59
C LEU A 81 -16.51 9.67 -5.69
N ILE A 82 -16.32 8.46 -6.24
CA ILE A 82 -14.99 7.89 -6.48
C ILE A 82 -14.16 8.80 -7.40
N GLN A 83 -14.76 9.31 -8.48
CA GLN A 83 -14.06 10.20 -9.42
C GLN A 83 -13.65 11.53 -8.76
N ALA A 84 -14.51 12.14 -7.96
CA ALA A 84 -14.17 13.36 -7.20
C ALA A 84 -13.09 13.11 -6.14
N ALA A 85 -13.18 11.99 -5.42
CA ALA A 85 -12.22 11.61 -4.38
C ALA A 85 -10.84 11.37 -4.97
N ARG A 86 -10.73 10.58 -6.06
CA ARG A 86 -9.50 10.32 -6.81
C ARG A 86 -8.83 11.61 -7.30
N ALA A 87 -9.62 12.55 -7.82
CA ALA A 87 -9.14 13.84 -8.32
C ALA A 87 -8.86 14.88 -7.22
N GLY A 88 -9.28 14.65 -5.96
CA GLY A 88 -9.03 15.56 -4.84
C GLY A 88 -10.05 16.70 -4.68
N HIS A 89 -11.21 16.59 -5.33
CA HIS A 89 -12.24 17.62 -5.35
C HIS A 89 -13.22 17.49 -4.18
N HIS A 90 -12.72 17.64 -2.95
CA HIS A 90 -13.48 17.48 -1.69
C HIS A 90 -14.83 18.23 -1.63
N LYS A 91 -14.95 19.41 -2.27
CA LYS A 91 -16.22 20.17 -2.33
C LYS A 91 -17.34 19.40 -3.04
N CYS A 92 -16.99 18.54 -4.00
CA CYS A 92 -17.96 17.71 -4.73
C CYS A 92 -18.42 16.49 -3.94
N LEU A 93 -17.76 16.11 -2.84
CA LEU A 93 -18.12 14.92 -2.07
C LEU A 93 -19.45 15.11 -1.32
N HIS A 94 -19.72 16.32 -0.83
CA HIS A 94 -20.94 16.57 -0.05
C HIS A 94 -22.23 16.34 -0.84
N PRO A 95 -22.40 16.85 -2.08
CA PRO A 95 -23.56 16.50 -2.91
C PRO A 95 -23.67 15.01 -3.27
N LEU A 96 -22.58 14.25 -3.14
CA LEU A 96 -22.48 12.85 -3.58
C LEU A 96 -22.53 11.83 -2.44
N ARG A 97 -22.92 12.25 -1.22
CA ARG A 97 -22.93 11.40 -0.02
C ARG A 97 -23.79 10.13 -0.15
N GLU A 98 -24.81 10.12 -1.01
CA GLU A 98 -25.61 8.91 -1.28
C GLU A 98 -24.83 7.77 -1.97
N GLU A 99 -23.62 8.06 -2.45
CA GLU A 99 -22.75 7.09 -3.10
C GLU A 99 -21.69 6.49 -2.17
N LEU A 100 -21.68 6.88 -0.89
CA LEU A 100 -20.78 6.32 0.11
C LEU A 100 -20.95 4.80 0.23
N GLY A 101 -19.82 4.09 0.32
CA GLY A 101 -19.77 2.63 0.41
C GLY A 101 -19.93 1.90 -0.92
N LYS A 102 -20.15 2.63 -2.04
CA LYS A 102 -20.10 2.04 -3.38
C LYS A 102 -18.66 1.93 -3.86
N THR A 103 -18.40 0.92 -4.70
CA THR A 103 -17.06 0.58 -5.15
C THR A 103 -16.93 0.62 -6.67
N ASP A 104 -15.69 0.65 -7.16
CA ASP A 104 -15.36 0.31 -8.55
C ASP A 104 -15.33 -1.22 -8.77
N ASP A 105 -14.92 -1.64 -9.97
CA ASP A 105 -14.81 -3.06 -10.35
C ASP A 105 -13.72 -3.84 -9.59
N GLU A 106 -12.73 -3.14 -9.05
CA GLU A 106 -11.70 -3.69 -8.16
C GLU A 106 -12.17 -3.75 -6.69
N GLY A 107 -13.41 -3.33 -6.39
CA GLY A 107 -13.93 -3.26 -5.02
C GLY A 107 -13.44 -2.06 -4.23
N ARG A 108 -12.78 -1.07 -4.86
CA ARG A 108 -12.23 0.08 -4.15
C ARG A 108 -13.26 1.17 -3.93
N THR A 109 -13.28 1.70 -2.71
CA THR A 109 -14.16 2.79 -2.29
C THR A 109 -13.58 4.16 -2.63
N ALA A 110 -14.35 5.23 -2.42
CA ALA A 110 -13.87 6.59 -2.62
C ALA A 110 -12.71 6.92 -1.68
N LEU A 111 -12.75 6.42 -0.43
CA LEU A 111 -11.70 6.61 0.57
C LEU A 111 -10.38 5.96 0.14
N MET A 112 -10.41 4.74 -0.41
CA MET A 112 -9.21 4.05 -0.92
C MET A 112 -8.56 4.84 -2.06
N HIS A 113 -9.37 5.35 -2.99
CA HIS A 113 -8.88 6.24 -4.07
C HIS A 113 -8.30 7.54 -3.54
N ALA A 114 -8.92 8.16 -2.53
CA ALA A 114 -8.39 9.38 -1.91
C ALA A 114 -7.06 9.12 -1.18
N ALA A 115 -6.94 8.00 -0.46
CA ALA A 115 -5.73 7.58 0.24
C ALA A 115 -4.58 7.31 -0.75
N GLN A 116 -4.83 6.49 -1.78
CA GLN A 116 -3.85 6.15 -2.81
C GLN A 116 -3.32 7.39 -3.57
N GLN A 117 -4.16 8.41 -3.75
CA GLN A 117 -3.81 9.63 -4.49
C GLN A 117 -3.36 10.79 -3.58
N GLY A 118 -3.18 10.56 -2.27
CA GLY A 118 -2.72 11.57 -1.33
C GLY A 118 -3.69 12.74 -1.11
N ARG A 119 -4.99 12.53 -1.32
CA ARG A 119 -6.02 13.59 -1.28
C ARG A 119 -6.49 13.85 0.16
N LEU A 120 -5.62 14.44 0.98
CA LEU A 120 -5.87 14.67 2.41
C LEU A 120 -7.23 15.33 2.71
N LYS A 121 -7.64 16.36 1.95
CA LYS A 121 -8.93 17.05 2.15
C LYS A 121 -10.16 16.19 1.87
N CYS A 122 -9.99 15.08 1.15
CA CYS A 122 -11.06 14.12 0.87
C CYS A 122 -11.19 13.06 1.98
N ILE A 123 -10.19 12.90 2.87
CA ILE A 123 -10.19 11.83 3.89
C ILE A 123 -11.31 12.04 4.90
N ASP A 124 -11.40 13.21 5.54
CA ASP A 124 -12.37 13.46 6.61
C ASP A 124 -13.84 13.28 6.17
N PRO A 125 -14.28 13.78 5.00
CA PRO A 125 -15.63 13.53 4.50
C PRO A 125 -15.96 12.05 4.22
N LEU A 126 -14.93 11.21 4.04
CA LEU A 126 -15.05 9.81 3.63
C LEU A 126 -14.79 8.81 4.77
N LEU A 127 -14.54 9.27 6.01
CA LEU A 127 -14.22 8.39 7.15
C LEU A 127 -15.32 7.37 7.50
N SER A 128 -16.54 7.51 6.98
CA SER A 128 -17.58 6.49 7.11
C SER A 128 -17.30 5.21 6.33
N GLU A 129 -16.35 5.23 5.39
CA GLU A 129 -15.92 4.06 4.60
C GLU A 129 -14.76 3.28 5.26
N VAL A 130 -14.28 3.75 6.42
CA VAL A 130 -13.21 3.07 7.17
C VAL A 130 -13.63 1.65 7.54
N GLY A 131 -12.73 0.70 7.30
CA GLY A 131 -12.93 -0.73 7.55
C GLY A 131 -13.48 -1.51 6.36
N LEU A 132 -13.83 -0.85 5.25
CA LEU A 132 -14.14 -1.54 3.99
C LEU A 132 -12.85 -2.05 3.34
N GLN A 133 -12.95 -3.18 2.64
CA GLN A 133 -11.83 -3.84 1.95
C GLN A 133 -12.16 -4.02 0.46
N ASP A 134 -11.15 -3.88 -0.39
CA ASP A 134 -11.27 -4.17 -1.82
C ASP A 134 -11.23 -5.69 -2.11
N LEU A 135 -11.25 -6.08 -3.40
CA LEU A 135 -11.22 -7.51 -3.77
C LEU A 135 -9.93 -8.25 -3.36
N LEU A 136 -8.85 -7.52 -3.09
CA LEU A 136 -7.59 -8.06 -2.58
C LEU A 136 -7.55 -8.07 -1.03
N GLY A 137 -8.60 -7.61 -0.36
CA GLY A 137 -8.62 -7.45 1.09
C GLY A 137 -7.94 -6.16 1.56
N ARG A 138 -7.58 -5.24 0.67
CA ARG A 138 -6.84 -4.04 1.08
C ARG A 138 -7.76 -2.95 1.59
N THR A 139 -7.33 -2.30 2.67
CA THR A 139 -8.00 -1.13 3.27
C THR A 139 -7.41 0.19 2.76
N ALA A 140 -8.06 1.31 3.07
CA ALA A 140 -7.54 2.63 2.71
C ALA A 140 -6.19 2.94 3.40
N LEU A 141 -5.99 2.44 4.62
CA LEU A 141 -4.74 2.57 5.36
C LEU A 141 -3.57 1.89 4.64
N MET A 142 -3.78 0.73 4.01
CA MET A 142 -2.73 0.05 3.24
C MET A 142 -2.30 0.87 2.02
N TYR A 143 -3.26 1.46 1.30
CA TYR A 143 -2.96 2.39 0.20
C TYR A 143 -2.25 3.67 0.69
N ALA A 144 -2.62 4.19 1.86
CA ALA A 144 -1.96 5.36 2.45
C ALA A 144 -0.54 5.03 2.95
N ALA A 145 -0.29 3.80 3.39
CA ALA A 145 1.02 3.37 3.86
C ALA A 145 2.04 3.28 2.72
N GLU A 146 1.61 2.82 1.54
CA GLU A 146 2.42 2.74 0.30
C GLU A 146 2.70 4.11 -0.33
N LEU A 147 1.91 5.13 0.03
CA LEU A 147 1.97 6.44 -0.59
C LEU A 147 3.30 7.14 -0.31
N VAL A 148 4.08 7.39 -1.36
CA VAL A 148 5.27 8.24 -1.32
C VAL A 148 4.85 9.70 -1.54
N HIS A 149 4.40 10.36 -0.47
CA HIS A 149 3.93 11.74 -0.51
C HIS A 149 4.08 12.44 0.86
N PRO A 150 4.43 13.73 0.94
CA PRO A 150 4.64 14.43 2.22
C PRO A 150 3.45 14.44 3.18
N LEU A 151 2.24 14.25 2.65
CA LEU A 151 1.01 14.17 3.44
C LEU A 151 0.65 12.74 3.87
N ALA A 152 1.39 11.72 3.43
CA ALA A 152 1.12 10.33 3.77
C ALA A 152 1.05 10.09 5.29
N PRO A 153 1.97 10.62 6.13
CA PRO A 153 1.87 10.50 7.58
C PRO A 153 0.55 11.05 8.16
N GLN A 154 0.04 12.16 7.61
CA GLN A 154 -1.21 12.77 8.06
C GLN A 154 -2.43 11.95 7.66
N ILE A 155 -2.39 11.34 6.47
CA ILE A 155 -3.45 10.45 5.98
C ILE A 155 -3.46 9.15 6.80
N VAL A 156 -2.29 8.53 6.99
CA VAL A 156 -2.12 7.32 7.82
C VAL A 156 -2.65 7.58 9.23
N GLY A 157 -2.28 8.70 9.86
CA GLY A 157 -2.76 9.06 11.19
C GLY A 157 -4.30 9.13 11.31
N LYS A 158 -5.00 9.56 10.25
CA LYS A 158 -6.48 9.58 10.22
C LYS A 158 -7.10 8.21 10.01
N LEU A 159 -6.35 7.26 9.46
CA LEU A 159 -6.82 5.92 9.08
C LEU A 159 -6.34 4.81 10.03
N LEU A 160 -5.63 5.14 11.12
CA LEU A 160 -5.14 4.16 12.11
C LEU A 160 -6.23 3.29 12.76
N LYS A 161 -7.52 3.65 12.60
CA LYS A 161 -8.64 2.77 13.00
C LYS A 161 -8.68 1.45 12.22
N GLU A 162 -8.04 1.38 11.05
CA GLU A 162 -7.90 0.16 10.25
C GLU A 162 -6.62 -0.63 10.58
N ALA A 163 -5.85 -0.19 11.58
CA ALA A 163 -4.61 -0.87 11.94
C ALA A 163 -4.88 -2.33 12.32
N ARG A 164 -3.93 -3.20 11.98
CA ARG A 164 -3.98 -4.67 12.16
C ARG A 164 -4.95 -5.40 11.25
N VAL A 165 -5.70 -4.72 10.40
CA VAL A 165 -6.42 -5.39 9.31
C VAL A 165 -5.39 -5.92 8.32
N GLN A 166 -5.59 -7.14 7.85
CA GLN A 166 -4.72 -7.81 6.88
C GLN A 166 -5.49 -8.06 5.58
N ASP A 167 -4.77 -7.99 4.47
CA ASP A 167 -5.31 -8.32 3.16
C ASP A 167 -5.39 -9.83 2.92
N ASN A 168 -5.77 -10.25 1.72
CA ASN A 168 -5.97 -11.67 1.40
C ASN A 168 -4.68 -12.52 1.46
N ILE A 169 -3.50 -11.89 1.50
CA ILE A 169 -2.22 -12.57 1.70
C ILE A 169 -1.65 -12.36 3.10
N GLY A 170 -2.42 -11.77 4.01
CA GLY A 170 -1.98 -11.55 5.38
C GLY A 170 -1.09 -10.31 5.56
N ASN A 171 -0.92 -9.45 4.55
CA ASN A 171 -0.15 -8.23 4.72
C ASN A 171 -1.01 -7.17 5.42
N SER A 172 -0.49 -6.58 6.50
CA SER A 172 -1.05 -5.37 7.11
C SER A 172 -0.52 -4.10 6.43
N ALA A 173 -0.93 -2.91 6.86
CA ALA A 173 -0.45 -1.65 6.29
C ALA A 173 1.07 -1.47 6.41
N LEU A 174 1.70 -1.96 7.49
CA LEU A 174 3.13 -1.91 7.73
C LEU A 174 3.95 -2.64 6.66
N PHE A 175 3.41 -3.70 6.06
CA PHE A 175 4.06 -4.42 4.94
C PHE A 175 4.21 -3.54 3.68
N TYR A 176 3.32 -2.56 3.52
CA TYR A 176 3.32 -1.62 2.41
C TYR A 176 4.02 -0.30 2.73
N ALA A 177 4.43 -0.10 3.99
CA ALA A 177 4.87 1.19 4.48
C ALA A 177 6.14 1.72 3.80
N THR A 178 6.20 3.04 3.66
CA THR A 178 7.41 3.79 3.34
C THR A 178 8.16 4.14 4.62
N VAL A 179 9.37 4.69 4.48
CA VAL A 179 10.16 5.19 5.62
C VAL A 179 9.42 6.25 6.44
N GLU A 180 8.55 7.04 5.80
CA GLU A 180 7.80 8.11 6.45
C GLU A 180 6.58 7.58 7.22
N THR A 181 5.95 6.51 6.74
CA THR A 181 4.70 5.96 7.30
C THR A 181 4.94 4.82 8.29
N ALA A 182 6.04 4.06 8.15
CA ALA A 182 6.35 2.93 9.01
C ALA A 182 6.42 3.27 10.52
N PRO A 183 7.01 4.40 10.96
CA PRO A 183 7.04 4.77 12.38
C PRO A 183 5.66 4.93 13.01
N LEU A 184 4.65 5.32 12.23
CA LEU A 184 3.27 5.50 12.71
C LEU A 184 2.52 4.18 12.86
N LEU A 185 2.91 3.16 12.09
CA LEU A 185 2.25 1.86 12.02
C LEU A 185 2.88 0.85 12.98
N LEU A 186 4.19 0.97 13.25
CA LEU A 186 4.94 0.12 14.17
C LEU A 186 4.27 -0.13 15.53
N PRO A 187 3.73 0.88 16.24
CA PRO A 187 3.08 0.66 17.55
C PRO A 187 1.85 -0.26 17.49
N TYR A 188 1.26 -0.45 16.31
CA TYR A 188 0.02 -1.20 16.14
C TYR A 188 0.24 -2.55 15.46
N GLU A 189 1.22 -2.64 14.56
CA GLU A 189 1.35 -3.76 13.61
C GLU A 189 2.69 -4.50 13.68
N ALA A 190 3.62 -4.08 14.54
CA ALA A 190 4.91 -4.75 14.67
C ALA A 190 4.75 -6.24 15.00
N GLY A 191 5.44 -7.08 14.24
CA GLY A 191 5.47 -8.53 14.44
C GLY A 191 4.26 -9.28 13.88
N LEU A 192 3.32 -8.60 13.21
CA LEU A 192 2.31 -9.29 12.40
C LEU A 192 2.99 -10.04 11.25
N GLN A 193 2.45 -11.22 10.95
CA GLN A 193 2.97 -12.11 9.92
C GLN A 193 1.95 -12.30 8.81
N ASN A 194 2.45 -12.38 7.57
CA ASN A 194 1.63 -12.72 6.42
C ASN A 194 1.49 -14.24 6.26
N ILE A 195 0.82 -14.71 5.19
CA ILE A 195 0.62 -16.15 4.94
C ILE A 195 1.94 -16.92 4.67
N HIS A 196 3.04 -16.20 4.42
CA HIS A 196 4.38 -16.75 4.22
C HIS A 196 5.21 -16.72 5.51
N GLU A 197 4.59 -16.37 6.64
CA GLU A 197 5.26 -16.16 7.93
C GLU A 197 6.37 -15.09 7.87
N GLU A 198 6.29 -14.15 6.93
CA GLU A 198 7.21 -13.01 6.89
C GLU A 198 6.64 -11.88 7.77
N THR A 199 7.49 -11.18 8.52
CA THR A 199 7.15 -9.85 9.08
C THR A 199 7.51 -8.74 8.09
N ALA A 200 7.08 -7.50 8.39
CA ALA A 200 7.43 -6.34 7.56
C ALA A 200 8.96 -6.12 7.48
N LEU A 201 9.69 -6.35 8.58
CA LEU A 201 11.15 -6.30 8.60
C LEU A 201 11.79 -7.36 7.68
N MET A 202 11.29 -8.60 7.71
CA MET A 202 11.78 -9.67 6.84
C MET A 202 11.57 -9.32 5.37
N LEU A 203 10.40 -8.77 5.02
CA LEU A 203 10.10 -8.30 3.69
C LEU A 203 11.02 -7.14 3.26
N ALA A 204 11.24 -6.15 4.13
CA ALA A 204 12.13 -5.02 3.87
C ALA A 204 13.57 -5.48 3.63
N ALA A 205 14.06 -6.42 4.45
CA ALA A 205 15.37 -7.03 4.32
C ALA A 205 15.51 -7.81 3.01
N ARG A 206 14.50 -8.62 2.63
CA ARG A 206 14.45 -9.34 1.35
C ARG A 206 14.52 -8.41 0.13
N LEU A 207 13.76 -7.32 0.19
CA LEU A 207 13.69 -6.33 -0.89
C LEU A 207 14.92 -5.40 -0.93
N GLY A 208 15.77 -5.40 0.10
CA GLY A 208 16.95 -4.54 0.17
C GLY A 208 16.62 -3.09 0.52
N LYS A 209 15.51 -2.83 1.22
CA LYS A 209 15.08 -1.49 1.62
C LYS A 209 15.81 -1.07 2.91
N ALA A 210 17.08 -0.71 2.77
CA ALA A 210 17.99 -0.35 3.86
C ALA A 210 17.39 0.61 4.91
N ASP A 211 16.90 1.77 4.47
CA ASP A 211 16.33 2.79 5.38
C ASP A 211 15.11 2.27 6.14
N LEU A 212 14.30 1.44 5.50
CA LEU A 212 13.12 0.83 6.12
C LEU A 212 13.53 -0.25 7.11
N VAL A 213 14.57 -1.04 6.82
CA VAL A 213 15.14 -2.01 7.75
C VAL A 213 15.55 -1.32 9.05
N HIS A 214 16.28 -0.20 8.99
CA HIS A 214 16.69 0.54 10.18
C HIS A 214 15.50 0.97 11.06
N ILE A 215 14.41 1.43 10.45
CA ILE A 215 13.20 1.82 11.19
C ILE A 215 12.49 0.60 11.80
N LEU A 216 12.46 -0.52 11.07
CA LEU A 216 11.77 -1.75 11.45
C LEU A 216 12.58 -2.65 12.39
N LEU A 217 13.78 -2.25 12.83
CA LEU A 217 14.58 -3.00 13.80
C LEU A 217 13.85 -3.31 15.10
N LYS A 218 12.76 -2.61 15.41
CA LYS A 218 11.86 -2.97 16.53
C LYS A 218 11.20 -4.34 16.38
N GLU A 219 11.14 -4.90 15.17
CA GLU A 219 10.73 -6.29 14.92
C GLU A 219 11.89 -7.29 14.99
N ALA A 220 13.13 -6.83 15.27
CA ALA A 220 14.28 -7.72 15.37
C ALA A 220 14.04 -8.75 16.48
N GLY A 221 14.41 -10.01 16.19
CA GLY A 221 14.21 -11.14 17.10
C GLY A 221 12.97 -11.98 16.83
N VAL A 222 12.06 -11.55 15.94
CA VAL A 222 11.00 -12.45 15.46
C VAL A 222 11.62 -13.55 14.59
N ILE A 223 11.39 -14.80 14.98
CA ILE A 223 11.86 -16.00 14.30
C ILE A 223 10.64 -16.73 13.74
N THR A 224 10.68 -17.05 12.46
CA THR A 224 9.63 -17.80 11.76
C THR A 224 10.20 -19.06 11.12
N SER A 225 9.37 -19.89 10.50
CA SER A 225 9.87 -21.07 9.77
C SER A 225 10.75 -20.70 8.56
N THR A 226 10.57 -19.50 8.01
CA THR A 226 11.40 -18.94 6.93
C THR A 226 12.69 -18.28 7.43
N GLY A 227 12.86 -18.18 8.75
CA GLY A 227 14.06 -17.70 9.44
C GLY A 227 13.86 -16.32 10.06
N THR A 228 14.84 -15.44 9.93
CA THR A 228 14.84 -14.08 10.49
C THR A 228 15.04 -13.06 9.38
N ALA A 229 14.91 -11.77 9.68
CA ALA A 229 15.26 -10.73 8.72
C ALA A 229 16.71 -10.82 8.23
N LEU A 230 17.63 -11.32 9.08
CA LEU A 230 19.02 -11.56 8.72
C LEU A 230 19.12 -12.69 7.68
N THR A 231 18.40 -13.80 7.87
CA THR A 231 18.40 -14.91 6.91
C THR A 231 17.85 -14.47 5.55
N ALA A 232 16.80 -13.63 5.55
CA ALA A 232 16.23 -13.04 4.34
C ALA A 232 17.24 -12.12 3.61
N ALA A 233 17.93 -11.22 4.33
CA ALA A 233 18.96 -10.36 3.73
C ALA A 233 20.14 -11.18 3.15
N LEU A 234 20.54 -12.26 3.83
CA LEU A 234 21.63 -13.14 3.40
C LEU A 234 21.28 -13.88 2.11
N PHE A 235 20.13 -14.54 2.10
CA PHE A 235 19.67 -15.33 0.96
C PHE A 235 19.57 -14.47 -0.32
N HIS A 236 19.16 -13.20 -0.16
CA HIS A 236 19.01 -12.25 -1.26
C HIS A 236 20.22 -11.33 -1.48
N ARG A 237 21.35 -11.57 -0.80
CA ARG A 237 22.62 -10.82 -0.94
C ARG A 237 22.47 -9.30 -0.78
N ARG A 238 21.69 -8.88 0.23
CA ARG A 238 21.44 -7.46 0.53
C ARG A 238 22.47 -6.92 1.52
N THR A 239 23.67 -6.60 1.05
CA THR A 239 24.82 -6.20 1.88
C THR A 239 24.50 -5.09 2.88
N ASP A 240 23.82 -4.04 2.45
CA ASP A 240 23.54 -2.88 3.30
C ASP A 240 22.58 -3.23 4.44
N CYS A 241 21.58 -4.07 4.14
CA CYS A 241 20.67 -4.62 5.15
C CYS A 241 21.38 -5.58 6.09
N LEU A 242 22.34 -6.37 5.61
CA LEU A 242 23.14 -7.26 6.45
C LEU A 242 23.96 -6.49 7.48
N GLU A 243 24.69 -5.47 7.05
CA GLU A 243 25.50 -4.64 7.95
C GLU A 243 24.63 -4.02 9.05
N MET A 244 23.47 -3.44 8.69
CA MET A 244 22.57 -2.87 9.69
C MET A 244 21.96 -3.90 10.63
N LEU A 245 21.51 -5.05 10.12
CA LEU A 245 20.92 -6.10 10.96
C LEU A 245 21.96 -6.72 11.90
N ILE A 246 23.23 -6.82 11.49
CA ILE A 246 24.32 -7.33 12.32
C ILE A 246 24.66 -6.32 13.43
N ILE A 247 24.67 -5.02 13.11
CA ILE A 247 25.04 -3.96 14.07
C ILE A 247 23.98 -3.76 15.16
N GLU A 248 22.71 -3.79 14.76
CA GLU A 248 21.60 -3.34 15.61
C GLU A 248 20.77 -4.48 16.23
N SER A 249 21.00 -5.74 15.82
CA SER A 249 20.40 -6.87 16.54
C SER A 249 21.27 -7.23 17.74
N GLU A 250 20.71 -7.12 18.95
CA GLU A 250 21.24 -7.74 20.17
C GLU A 250 21.16 -9.28 20.11
N LEU A 251 21.45 -9.89 18.96
CA LEU A 251 21.70 -11.32 18.90
C LEU A 251 22.99 -11.57 19.69
N GLU A 252 22.84 -11.99 20.94
CA GLU A 252 23.89 -12.43 21.86
C GLU A 252 24.88 -13.48 21.26
N LEU A 253 24.64 -13.94 20.03
CA LEU A 253 25.41 -14.97 19.33
C LEU A 253 26.52 -14.48 18.39
N LEU A 254 26.73 -13.17 18.19
CA LEU A 254 27.63 -12.69 17.13
C LEU A 254 28.81 -11.77 17.51
N PRO A 255 29.44 -11.77 18.72
CA PRO A 255 30.66 -10.97 18.95
C PRO A 255 31.77 -11.18 17.90
N LEU A 256 31.89 -12.38 17.32
CA LEU A 256 32.93 -12.72 16.35
C LEU A 256 32.56 -12.41 14.89
N LEU A 257 31.29 -12.55 14.49
CA LEU A 257 30.83 -12.17 13.16
C LEU A 257 30.75 -10.64 13.03
N HIS A 258 30.32 -9.98 14.12
CA HIS A 258 30.29 -8.53 14.26
C HIS A 258 31.71 -7.95 14.13
N ARG A 259 32.73 -8.61 14.70
CA ARG A 259 34.15 -8.24 14.56
C ARG A 259 34.72 -8.54 13.16
N ALA A 260 34.43 -9.70 12.57
CA ALA A 260 34.94 -10.09 11.25
C ALA A 260 34.37 -9.23 10.11
N VAL A 261 33.09 -8.86 10.18
CA VAL A 261 32.42 -7.99 9.20
C VAL A 261 32.94 -6.55 9.29
N LEU A 262 33.09 -5.99 10.49
CA LEU A 262 33.57 -4.61 10.67
C LEU A 262 35.06 -4.41 10.40
N THR A 263 35.91 -5.39 10.74
CA THR A 263 37.37 -5.22 10.66
C THR A 263 37.97 -5.55 9.30
N ARG A 264 37.22 -6.22 8.40
CA ARG A 264 37.79 -6.83 7.18
C ARG A 264 39.05 -7.67 7.45
N SER A 265 39.19 -8.22 8.68
CA SER A 265 40.38 -8.92 9.15
C SER A 265 40.20 -10.43 9.09
N ALA A 266 40.99 -11.12 8.25
CA ALA A 266 40.96 -12.57 8.08
C ALA A 266 41.26 -13.35 9.37
N ASP A 267 42.02 -12.75 10.29
CA ASP A 267 42.50 -13.39 11.51
C ASP A 267 41.40 -13.57 12.57
N ASP A 268 40.28 -12.86 12.43
CA ASP A 268 39.19 -12.90 13.40
C ASP A 268 38.15 -13.99 13.08
N ILE A 269 38.16 -14.52 11.86
CA ILE A 269 37.24 -15.58 11.41
C ILE A 269 37.69 -16.96 11.93
N THR A 270 38.99 -17.22 12.04
CA THR A 270 39.53 -18.48 12.61
C THR A 270 39.24 -18.67 14.09
N LEU A 271 38.65 -17.66 14.74
CA LEU A 271 38.24 -17.68 16.14
C LEU A 271 36.73 -17.95 16.29
N LEU A 272 35.97 -18.01 15.19
CA LEU A 272 34.57 -18.43 15.22
C LEU A 272 34.49 -19.91 15.61
N PRO A 273 33.54 -20.31 16.49
CA PRO A 273 33.35 -21.72 16.77
C PRO A 273 32.89 -22.44 15.48
N ASP A 274 33.81 -23.22 14.89
CA ASP A 274 33.70 -23.96 13.63
C ASP A 274 32.76 -25.18 13.71
N SER A 275 31.61 -25.04 14.37
CA SER A 275 30.67 -26.13 14.57
C SER A 275 29.30 -25.81 13.97
N PRO A 276 28.67 -26.76 13.24
CA PRO A 276 27.27 -26.67 12.82
C PRO A 276 26.29 -26.44 14.00
N THR A 277 26.73 -26.71 15.23
CA THR A 277 25.93 -26.46 16.45
C THR A 277 25.69 -24.98 16.74
N TYR A 278 26.47 -24.07 16.14
CA TYR A 278 26.27 -22.62 16.24
C TYR A 278 25.60 -22.02 14.99
N ALA A 279 25.23 -22.84 14.01
CA ALA A 279 24.49 -22.40 12.84
C ALA A 279 23.01 -22.19 13.22
N PHE A 280 22.59 -20.93 13.31
CA PHE A 280 21.18 -20.61 13.47
C PHE A 280 20.48 -20.89 12.14
N PHE A 281 19.61 -21.92 12.09
CA PHE A 281 18.95 -22.40 10.86
C PHE A 281 19.92 -22.83 9.73
N GLY A 282 21.10 -23.35 10.06
CA GLY A 282 22.06 -23.85 9.06
C GLY A 282 22.84 -22.76 8.32
N ILE A 283 22.71 -21.49 8.72
CA ILE A 283 23.53 -20.39 8.20
C ILE A 283 24.78 -20.29 9.05
N THR A 284 25.93 -20.47 8.40
CA THR A 284 27.23 -20.37 9.06
C THR A 284 27.78 -18.94 8.97
N ALA A 285 28.76 -18.65 9.82
CA ALA A 285 29.49 -17.39 9.74
C ALA A 285 30.18 -17.17 8.39
N TYR A 286 30.55 -18.27 7.74
CA TYR A 286 31.16 -18.32 6.43
C TYR A 286 30.18 -17.87 5.33
N ASP A 287 28.90 -18.26 5.42
CA ASP A 287 27.86 -17.84 4.46
C ASP A 287 27.65 -16.33 4.49
N CYS A 288 27.69 -15.72 5.69
CA CYS A 288 27.69 -14.27 5.87
C CYS A 288 28.91 -13.61 5.22
N ALA A 289 30.12 -14.11 5.47
CA ALA A 289 31.35 -13.55 4.92
C ALA A 289 31.39 -13.64 3.38
N ALA A 290 30.94 -14.75 2.81
CA ALA A 290 30.84 -14.93 1.36
C ALA A 290 29.81 -13.99 0.70
N ALA A 291 28.68 -13.70 1.39
CA ALA A 291 27.64 -12.80 0.88
C ALA A 291 28.11 -11.33 0.76
N ILE A 292 29.04 -10.89 1.63
CA ILE A 292 29.57 -9.52 1.67
C ILE A 292 30.74 -9.33 0.66
N GLY A 293 31.08 -10.36 -0.12
CA GLY A 293 32.06 -10.25 -1.21
C GLY A 293 33.53 -10.33 -0.77
N TRP A 294 33.80 -10.89 0.41
CA TRP A 294 35.16 -11.23 0.83
C TRP A 294 35.74 -12.35 -0.06
N LYS A 295 36.76 -12.03 -0.87
CA LYS A 295 37.37 -12.95 -1.85
C LYS A 295 38.76 -13.47 -1.46
N LYS A 296 39.31 -13.13 -0.29
CA LYS A 296 40.64 -13.61 0.12
C LYS A 296 40.53 -14.67 1.22
N GLY A 297 40.84 -15.92 0.87
CA GLY A 297 41.14 -16.98 1.84
C GLY A 297 39.96 -17.82 2.35
N LEU A 298 38.73 -17.55 1.89
CA LEU A 298 37.57 -18.36 2.23
C LEU A 298 37.52 -19.57 1.26
N GLU A 299 38.06 -20.71 1.68
CA GLU A 299 37.62 -22.04 1.22
C GLU A 299 36.61 -22.58 2.23
N ASN A 300 35.42 -23.01 1.79
CA ASN A 300 34.44 -23.59 2.69
C ASN A 300 34.92 -25.03 2.96
N PRO A 301 35.39 -25.36 4.18
CA PRO A 301 35.97 -26.67 4.46
C PRO A 301 34.96 -27.81 4.32
N TRP A 302 33.67 -27.50 4.16
CA TRP A 302 32.56 -28.45 3.99
C TRP A 302 32.02 -28.53 2.56
N LYS A 303 32.63 -27.83 1.58
CA LYS A 303 32.23 -27.92 0.16
C LYS A 303 32.93 -29.02 -0.64
N LYS A 304 33.64 -29.92 0.04
CA LYS A 304 34.16 -31.14 -0.59
C LYS A 304 33.50 -32.35 0.07
N GLU A 305 33.06 -33.25 -0.80
CA GLU A 305 32.55 -34.60 -0.54
C GLU A 305 31.02 -34.77 -0.45
N ASP A 306 30.32 -34.37 -1.52
CA ASP A 306 29.23 -35.18 -2.08
C ASP A 306 29.67 -35.67 -3.47
N ALA A 307 30.65 -36.59 -3.47
CA ALA A 307 31.02 -37.38 -4.63
C ALA A 307 31.68 -38.67 -4.14
N ASP A 308 30.84 -39.61 -3.72
CA ASP A 308 30.91 -41.04 -4.06
C ASP A 308 29.58 -41.72 -3.72
#